data_AF-A0A2V9VKL1-F1
#
_entry.id   AF-A0A2V9VKL1-F1
#
_cell.length_a   1.000
_cell.length_b   1.000
_cell.length_c   1.000
_cell.angle_alpha   90.00
_cell.angle_beta   90.00
_cell.angle_gamma   90.00
#
_symmetry.space_group_name_H-M   'P 1'
#
loop_
_entity.id
_entity.type
_entity.pdbx_description
1 polymer ?
#
loop_
_entity_poly.entity_id
_entity_poly.type
_entity_poly.pdbx_seq_one_letter_code
_entity_poly.pdbx_strand_id
1 'polypeptide(L)'
;MGLALLAVIWLITFVSTYFFIWHPWWLPIGVSAAAAAIDHQFTTTYIAMGVVFVLAQCSLGLFVWQYRDRGSSSPPVSYSHGNTTMEIVWTVLTAVMFVGLNLMGSQIWAAERFAPAASNAVPVEVTGMQFAWY
;
A
#
# COMPACT_ATOMS: atom_id res chain seq x y z
N MET A 1 2.31 -8.02 -29.81
CA MET A 1 2.86 -7.16 -28.74
C MET A 1 2.01 -7.15 -27.46
N GLY A 2 0.68 -6.96 -27.52
CA GLY A 2 -0.17 -6.91 -26.30
C GLY A 2 -0.08 -8.12 -25.36
N LEU A 3 0.05 -9.34 -25.89
CA LEU A 3 0.20 -10.56 -25.07
C LEU A 3 1.53 -10.62 -24.30
N ALA A 4 2.61 -10.09 -24.89
CA ALA A 4 3.91 -10.02 -24.20
C ALA A 4 3.85 -9.01 -23.05
N LEU A 5 3.19 -7.87 -23.28
CA LEU A 5 2.98 -6.84 -22.25
C LEU A 5 2.12 -7.37 -21.09
N LEU A 6 1.05 -8.13 -21.38
CA LEU A 6 0.27 -8.82 -20.35
C LEU A 6 1.12 -9.78 -19.53
N ALA A 7 1.92 -10.63 -20.18
CA ALA A 7 2.75 -11.60 -19.51
C ALA A 7 3.77 -10.91 -18.58
N VAL A 8 4.35 -9.80 -19.02
CA VAL A 8 5.28 -8.99 -18.21
C VAL A 8 4.56 -8.35 -17.01
N ILE A 9 3.40 -7.73 -17.20
CA ILE A 9 2.63 -7.11 -16.11
C ILE A 9 2.30 -8.14 -15.03
N TRP A 10 1.76 -9.29 -15.42
CA TRP A 10 1.39 -10.34 -14.47
C TRP A 10 2.60 -10.99 -13.83
N LEU A 11 3.69 -11.23 -14.58
CA LEU A 11 4.93 -11.73 -14.01
C LEU A 11 5.45 -10.80 -12.92
N ILE A 12 5.58 -9.50 -13.21
CA ILE A 12 6.06 -8.51 -12.22
C ILE A 12 5.11 -8.44 -11.02
N THR A 13 3.81 -8.46 -11.26
CA THR A 13 2.80 -8.39 -10.20
C THR A 13 2.91 -9.60 -9.27
N PHE A 14 2.86 -10.82 -9.80
CA PHE A 14 2.88 -12.02 -8.97
C PHE A 14 4.24 -12.28 -8.33
N VAL A 15 5.35 -11.97 -9.01
CA VAL A 15 6.68 -12.05 -8.40
C VAL A 15 6.80 -11.04 -7.27
N SER A 16 6.41 -9.78 -7.47
CA SER A 16 6.48 -8.76 -6.42
C SER A 16 5.56 -9.11 -5.24
N THR A 17 4.30 -9.47 -5.49
CA THR A 17 3.36 -9.93 -4.45
C THR A 17 3.90 -11.15 -3.70
N TYR A 18 4.55 -12.10 -4.36
CA TYR A 18 5.18 -13.24 -3.71
C TYR A 18 6.28 -12.82 -2.72
N PHE A 19 7.22 -11.97 -3.14
CA PHE A 19 8.27 -11.46 -2.24
C PHE A 19 7.69 -10.73 -1.03
N PHE A 20 6.61 -9.99 -1.24
CA PHE A 20 5.91 -9.28 -0.19
C PHE A 20 5.16 -10.20 0.79
N ILE A 21 4.55 -11.29 0.30
CA ILE A 21 3.94 -12.33 1.14
C ILE A 21 5.01 -13.14 1.89
N TRP A 22 6.19 -13.34 1.30
CA TRP A 22 7.28 -14.14 1.89
C TRP A 22 8.10 -13.37 2.95
N HIS A 23 7.87 -12.06 3.11
CA HIS A 23 8.44 -11.24 4.18
C HIS A 23 9.98 -11.40 4.42
N PRO A 24 10.85 -11.37 3.38
CA PRO A 24 12.31 -11.40 3.54
C PRO A 24 12.89 -10.21 4.28
N TRP A 25 12.30 -9.05 4.06
CA TRP A 25 12.74 -7.76 4.61
C TRP A 25 11.63 -7.19 5.49
N TRP A 26 11.19 -7.99 6.45
CA TRP A 26 10.15 -7.59 7.39
C TRP A 26 10.67 -6.64 8.47
N LEU A 27 9.74 -6.12 9.27
CA LEU A 27 10.06 -5.25 10.40
C LEU A 27 10.95 -5.98 11.43
N PRO A 28 11.88 -5.25 12.08
CA PRO A 28 12.65 -5.79 13.18
C PRO A 28 11.73 -6.13 14.36
N ILE A 29 12.22 -6.95 15.29
CA ILE A 29 11.47 -7.31 16.49
C ILE A 29 11.17 -6.05 17.31
N GLY A 30 9.89 -5.85 17.64
CA GLY A 30 9.44 -4.76 18.49
C GLY A 30 9.97 -4.88 19.93
N VAL A 31 10.64 -3.83 20.41
CA VAL A 31 11.22 -3.76 21.77
C VAL A 31 10.53 -2.75 22.70
N SER A 32 9.56 -2.00 22.18
CA SER A 32 8.76 -1.04 22.95
C SER A 32 7.32 -1.51 23.12
N ALA A 33 6.63 -1.01 24.16
CA ALA A 33 5.21 -1.28 24.35
C ALA A 33 4.34 -0.80 23.17
N ALA A 34 4.77 0.26 22.48
CA ALA A 34 4.11 0.82 21.31
C ALA A 34 4.27 -0.02 20.04
N ALA A 35 5.30 -0.87 19.96
CA ALA A 35 5.68 -1.56 18.74
C ALA A 35 4.53 -2.41 18.17
N ALA A 36 3.79 -3.13 19.01
CA ALA A 36 2.66 -3.95 18.55
C ALA A 36 1.56 -3.11 17.85
N ALA A 37 1.25 -1.92 18.37
CA ALA A 37 0.25 -1.04 17.76
C ALA A 37 0.74 -0.46 16.42
N ILE A 38 2.01 -0.06 16.37
CA ILE A 38 2.64 0.46 15.15
C ILE A 38 2.70 -0.64 14.08
N ASP A 39 3.15 -1.84 14.44
CA ASP A 39 3.26 -2.99 13.54
C ASP A 39 1.89 -3.41 13.02
N HIS A 40 0.84 -3.36 13.85
CA HIS A 40 -0.52 -3.61 13.43
C HIS A 40 -1.01 -2.56 12.42
N GLN A 41 -0.77 -1.27 12.67
CA GLN A 41 -1.16 -0.20 11.76
C GLN A 41 -0.40 -0.29 10.42
N PHE A 42 0.89 -0.60 10.48
CA PHE A 42 1.72 -0.86 9.31
C PHE A 42 1.16 -2.05 8.51
N THR A 43 0.94 -3.19 9.15
CA THR A 43 0.46 -4.42 8.51
C THR A 43 -0.91 -4.21 7.88
N THR A 44 -1.81 -3.51 8.57
CA THR A 44 -3.15 -3.17 8.05
C THR A 44 -3.06 -2.33 6.78
N THR A 45 -2.26 -1.26 6.82
CA THR A 45 -2.05 -0.37 5.67
C THR A 45 -1.40 -1.13 4.52
N TYR A 46 -0.39 -1.93 4.83
CA TYR A 46 0.37 -2.71 3.87
C TYR A 46 -0.49 -3.74 3.14
N ILE A 47 -1.33 -4.51 3.86
CA ILE A 47 -2.26 -5.46 3.27
C ILE A 47 -3.31 -4.72 2.42
N ALA A 48 -3.88 -3.62 2.92
CA ALA A 48 -4.86 -2.84 2.19
C ALA A 48 -4.31 -2.34 0.84
N MET A 49 -3.09 -1.76 0.85
CA MET A 49 -2.43 -1.31 -0.38
C MET A 49 -2.08 -2.47 -1.30
N GLY A 50 -1.62 -3.60 -0.75
CA GLY A 50 -1.34 -4.82 -1.50
C GLY A 50 -2.56 -5.35 -2.25
N VAL A 51 -3.72 -5.39 -1.59
CA VAL A 51 -4.99 -5.79 -2.21
C VAL A 51 -5.36 -4.84 -3.36
N VAL A 52 -5.33 -3.53 -3.13
CA VAL A 52 -5.65 -2.53 -4.17
C VAL A 52 -4.69 -2.66 -5.36
N PHE A 53 -3.40 -2.85 -5.09
CA PHE A 53 -2.38 -3.05 -6.12
C PHE A 53 -2.68 -4.30 -6.97
N VAL A 54 -2.90 -5.46 -6.33
CA VAL A 54 -3.19 -6.71 -7.06
C VAL A 54 -4.47 -6.58 -7.89
N LEU A 55 -5.54 -6.00 -7.33
CA LEU A 55 -6.79 -5.77 -8.05
C LEU A 55 -6.58 -4.88 -9.28
N ALA A 56 -5.81 -3.79 -9.14
CA ALA A 56 -5.51 -2.88 -10.24
C ALA A 56 -4.68 -3.57 -11.35
N GLN A 57 -3.63 -4.30 -10.99
CA GLN A 57 -2.77 -4.99 -11.96
C GLN A 57 -3.48 -6.15 -12.67
N CYS A 58 -4.29 -6.92 -11.93
CA CYS A 58 -5.12 -7.97 -12.52
C CYS A 58 -6.13 -7.37 -13.50
N SER A 59 -6.82 -6.28 -13.11
CA SER A 59 -7.77 -5.57 -13.98
C SER A 59 -7.11 -5.04 -15.25
N LEU A 60 -5.91 -4.45 -15.11
CA LEU A 60 -5.13 -3.97 -16.25
C LEU A 60 -4.77 -5.11 -17.20
N GLY A 61 -4.27 -6.24 -16.69
CA GLY A 61 -3.98 -7.41 -17.52
C GLY A 61 -5.23 -8.00 -18.18
N LEU A 62 -6.36 -8.04 -17.48
CA LEU A 62 -7.65 -8.45 -18.05
C LEU A 62 -8.06 -7.55 -19.21
N PHE A 63 -7.91 -6.23 -19.09
CA PHE A 63 -8.23 -5.30 -20.18
C PHE A 63 -7.27 -5.43 -21.35
N VAL A 64 -5.97 -5.63 -21.11
CA VAL A 64 -5.01 -5.93 -22.18
C VAL A 64 -5.41 -7.20 -22.92
N TRP A 65 -5.87 -8.25 -22.22
CA TRP A 65 -6.30 -9.49 -22.85
C TRP A 65 -7.62 -9.34 -23.62
N GLN A 66 -8.62 -8.70 -23.02
CA GLN A 66 -9.97 -8.55 -23.56
C GLN A 66 -9.95 -7.67 -24.81
N TYR A 67 -9.28 -6.52 -24.73
CA TYR A 67 -9.25 -5.48 -25.76
C TYR A 67 -8.01 -5.52 -26.65
N ARG A 68 -7.21 -6.61 -26.62
CA ARG A 68 -6.10 -6.76 -27.58
C ARG A 68 -6.61 -6.78 -29.02
N ASP A 69 -5.78 -6.26 -29.92
CA ASP A 69 -5.99 -6.42 -31.35
C ASP A 69 -5.92 -7.91 -31.75
N ARG A 70 -6.93 -8.35 -32.49
CA ARG A 70 -7.11 -9.68 -33.08
C ARG A 70 -7.14 -9.63 -34.62
N GLY A 71 -6.68 -8.53 -35.23
CA GLY A 71 -6.68 -8.34 -36.67
C GLY A 71 -8.09 -8.12 -37.22
N SER A 72 -8.45 -8.79 -38.33
CA SER A 72 -9.75 -8.60 -38.99
C SER A 72 -10.98 -8.99 -38.16
N SER A 73 -10.79 -9.66 -37.02
CA SER A 73 -11.87 -10.00 -36.07
C SER A 73 -12.00 -9.01 -34.91
N SER A 74 -11.21 -7.93 -34.90
CA SER A 74 -11.30 -6.89 -33.87
C SER A 74 -12.59 -6.08 -34.05
N PRO A 75 -13.46 -5.99 -33.03
CA PRO A 75 -14.57 -5.06 -33.08
C PRO A 75 -14.04 -3.62 -33.12
N PRO A 76 -14.77 -2.69 -33.78
CA PRO A 76 -14.38 -1.29 -33.83
C PRO A 76 -14.31 -0.68 -32.42
N VAL A 77 -13.36 0.23 -32.22
CA VAL A 77 -13.19 0.94 -30.95
C VAL A 77 -14.44 1.76 -30.65
N SER A 78 -15.01 1.55 -29.46
CA SER A 78 -16.09 2.39 -28.94
C SER A 78 -15.48 3.52 -28.10
N TYR A 79 -15.78 4.76 -28.48
CA TYR A 79 -15.39 5.93 -27.70
C TYR A 79 -16.46 6.20 -26.62
N SER A 80 -16.03 6.20 -25.37
CA SER A 80 -16.83 6.64 -24.22
C SER A 80 -16.19 7.87 -23.60
N HIS A 81 -17.02 8.84 -23.19
CA HIS A 81 -16.55 10.10 -22.58
C HIS A 81 -16.28 9.97 -21.07
N GLY A 82 -16.55 8.80 -20.48
CA GLY A 82 -16.38 8.55 -19.05
C GLY A 82 -17.62 7.91 -18.44
N ASN A 83 -17.53 7.59 -17.15
CA ASN A 83 -18.64 7.06 -16.39
C ASN A 83 -18.64 7.73 -15.02
N THR A 84 -19.46 8.77 -14.87
CA THR A 84 -19.56 9.57 -13.63
C THR A 84 -19.86 8.70 -12.42
N THR A 85 -20.68 7.64 -12.56
CA THR A 85 -20.95 6.72 -11.46
C THR A 85 -19.69 5.96 -11.04
N MET A 86 -18.91 5.47 -12.00
CA MET A 86 -17.64 4.77 -11.72
C MET A 86 -16.61 5.71 -11.08
N GLU A 87 -16.54 6.94 -11.58
CA GLU A 87 -15.67 8.00 -11.06
C GLU A 87 -15.97 8.34 -9.60
N ILE A 88 -17.25 8.51 -9.27
CA ILE A 88 -17.69 8.76 -7.89
C ILE A 88 -17.36 7.56 -7.01
N VAL A 89 -17.64 6.33 -7.46
CA VAL A 89 -17.42 5.12 -6.67
C VAL A 89 -15.94 4.97 -6.29
N TRP A 90 -15.01 5.06 -7.23
CA TRP A 90 -13.59 4.90 -6.88
C TRP A 90 -13.08 6.06 -6.02
N THR A 91 -13.61 7.27 -6.21
CA THR A 91 -13.15 8.45 -5.48
C THR A 91 -13.60 8.36 -4.03
N VAL A 92 -14.87 8.01 -3.81
CA VAL A 92 -15.43 7.81 -2.47
C VAL A 92 -14.74 6.63 -1.77
N LEU A 93 -14.55 5.51 -2.46
CA LEU A 93 -13.85 4.35 -1.90
C LEU A 93 -12.43 4.72 -1.45
N THR A 94 -11.70 5.46 -2.30
CA THR A 94 -10.35 5.96 -1.99
C THR A 94 -10.37 6.90 -0.78
N ALA A 95 -11.29 7.86 -0.76
CA ALA A 95 -11.42 8.80 0.36
C ALA A 95 -11.74 8.09 1.68
N VAL A 96 -12.70 7.16 1.69
CA VAL A 96 -13.07 6.37 2.87
C VAL A 96 -11.87 5.56 3.37
N MET A 97 -11.14 4.92 2.46
CA MET A 97 -9.95 4.14 2.81
C MET A 97 -8.89 5.01 3.49
N PHE A 98 -8.49 6.14 2.87
CA PHE A 98 -7.46 7.00 3.43
C PHE A 98 -7.88 7.69 4.74
N VAL A 99 -9.13 8.15 4.83
CA VAL A 99 -9.66 8.74 6.07
C VAL A 99 -9.70 7.69 7.17
N GLY A 100 -10.18 6.47 6.90
CA GLY A 100 -10.20 5.38 7.86
C GLY A 100 -8.81 5.03 8.40
N LEU A 101 -7.83 4.87 7.49
CA LEU A 101 -6.44 4.61 7.87
C LEU A 101 -5.84 5.75 8.68
N ASN A 102 -6.15 7.00 8.32
CA ASN A 102 -5.67 8.18 9.03
C ASN A 102 -6.23 8.25 10.45
N LEU A 103 -7.53 8.02 10.64
CA LEU A 103 -8.16 8.03 11.96
C LEU A 103 -7.53 6.99 12.89
N MET A 104 -7.30 5.77 12.38
CA MET A 104 -6.62 4.71 13.13
C MET A 104 -5.18 5.10 13.51
N GLY A 105 -4.41 5.62 12.55
CA GLY A 105 -3.01 6.01 12.79
C GLY A 105 -2.85 7.24 13.69
N SER A 106 -3.80 8.17 13.64
CA SER A 106 -3.75 9.43 14.40
C SER A 106 -3.73 9.21 15.91
N GLN A 107 -4.47 8.20 16.40
CA GLN A 107 -4.55 7.87 17.81
C GLN A 107 -3.23 7.28 18.33
N ILE A 108 -2.62 6.37 17.56
CA ILE A 108 -1.33 5.76 17.89
C ILE A 108 -0.24 6.84 17.91
N TRP A 109 -0.23 7.71 16.89
CA TRP A 109 0.73 8.81 16.82
C TRP A 109 0.59 9.78 18.00
N ALA A 110 -0.64 10.16 18.36
CA ALA A 110 -0.87 11.07 19.47
C ALA A 110 -0.45 10.47 20.82
N ALA A 111 -0.71 9.17 21.03
CA ALA A 111 -0.30 8.45 22.23
C ALA A 111 1.22 8.47 22.40
N GLU A 112 1.98 8.23 21.34
CA GLU A 112 3.45 8.23 21.42
C GLU A 112 4.04 9.65 21.46
N ARG A 113 3.43 10.61 20.75
CA ARG A 113 4.01 11.95 20.61
C ARG A 113 3.81 12.83 21.83
N PHE A 114 2.69 12.67 22.53
CA PHE A 114 2.27 13.56 23.62
C PHE A 114 2.25 12.89 24.99
N ALA A 115 2.52 11.59 25.08
CA ALA A 115 2.69 10.94 26.38
C ALA A 115 3.87 11.55 27.14
N PRO A 116 3.67 11.99 28.40
CA PRO A 116 4.77 12.40 29.25
C PRO A 116 5.63 11.19 29.62
N ALA A 117 6.89 11.44 29.97
CA ALA A 117 7.76 10.40 30.50
C ALA A 117 7.15 9.80 31.78
N ALA A 118 7.26 8.47 31.93
CA ALA A 118 6.82 7.78 33.15
C ALA A 118 7.63 8.27 34.37
N SER A 119 7.04 8.19 35.56
CA SER A 119 7.69 8.65 36.80
C SER A 119 8.98 7.90 37.14
N ASN A 120 9.15 6.69 36.62
CA ASN A 120 10.33 5.85 36.76
C ASN A 120 11.23 5.86 35.50
N ALA A 121 11.00 6.76 34.55
CA ALA A 121 11.80 6.86 33.35
C ALA A 121 13.24 7.32 33.69
N VAL A 122 14.22 6.72 33.02
CA VAL A 122 15.62 7.12 33.13
C VAL A 122 15.85 8.31 32.19
N PRO A 123 16.25 9.50 32.70
CA PRO A 123 16.62 10.61 31.83
C PRO A 123 17.95 10.29 31.13
N VAL A 124 17.95 10.39 29.80
CA VAL A 124 19.14 10.18 28.97
C VAL A 124 19.30 11.41 28.07
N GLU A 125 20.44 12.07 28.16
CA GLU A 125 20.84 13.11 27.21
C GLU A 125 21.66 12.46 26.09
N VAL A 126 21.36 12.78 24.84
CA VAL A 126 22.09 12.28 23.66
C VAL A 126 22.52 13.46 22.82
N THR A 127 23.83 13.62 22.63
CA THR A 127 24.43 14.66 21.78
C THR A 127 24.91 14.06 20.47
N GLY A 128 24.33 14.52 19.36
CA GLY A 128 24.76 14.14 18.01
C GLY A 128 25.96 14.95 17.53
N MET A 129 26.99 14.26 17.05
CA MET A 129 28.16 14.82 16.35
C MET A 129 28.30 14.21 14.96
N GLN A 130 29.17 14.77 14.12
CA GLN A 130 29.45 14.18 12.81
C GLN A 130 30.03 12.76 12.99
N PHE A 131 29.22 11.75 12.64
CA PHE A 131 29.54 10.32 12.78
C PHE A 131 29.72 9.81 14.22
N ALA A 132 29.24 10.51 15.24
CA ALA A 132 29.33 10.06 16.64
C ALA A 132 28.11 10.48 17.47
N TRP A 133 27.86 9.74 18.56
CA TRP A 133 26.80 10.00 19.54
C TRP A 133 27.38 9.85 20.94
N TYR A 134 27.07 10.80 21.83
CA TYR A 134 27.52 10.82 23.23
C TYR A 134 26.32 10.94 24.17
#